data_AF-A0A3D3LRG5-F1
#
_entry.id   AF-A0A3D3LRG5-F1
#
_cell.length_a   1.000
_cell.length_b   1.000
_cell.length_c   1.000
_cell.angle_alpha   90.00
_cell.angle_beta   90.00
_cell.angle_gamma   90.00
#
_symmetry.space_group_name_H-M   'P 1'
#
loop_
_entity.id
_entity.type
_entity.pdbx_description
1 polymer ?
#
loop_
_entity_poly.entity_id
_entity_poly.type
_entity_poly.pdbx_seq_one_letter_code
_entity_poly.pdbx_strand_id
1 'polypeptide(L)'
;HNFDEIERLDIRIGDYVKIEKGGDVIPKVTEVIKDKRSKDLKKYSAPDNCPVCGSKLEKPEDEVNYYCINFNCPAQVQGRIEHFVSRD
;
A
#
# COMPACT_ATOMS: atom_id res chain seq x y z
N HIS A 1 -4.48 4.02 -2.82
CA HIS A 1 -3.49 5.03 -2.37
C HIS A 1 -2.09 4.80 -2.90
N ASN A 2 -1.48 3.61 -2.85
CA ASN A 2 -0.13 3.31 -3.43
C ASN A 2 1.07 3.97 -2.70
N PHE A 3 2.29 3.57 -3.11
CA PHE A 3 3.55 4.02 -2.48
C PHE A 3 3.96 5.43 -2.89
N ASP A 4 3.55 5.89 -4.08
CA ASP A 4 3.82 7.24 -4.54
C ASP A 4 3.08 8.25 -3.66
N GLU A 5 1.88 7.91 -3.16
CA GLU A 5 1.13 8.72 -2.19
C GLU A 5 1.78 8.76 -0.80
N ILE A 6 2.35 7.63 -0.35
CA ILE A 6 3.14 7.57 0.89
C ILE A 6 4.33 8.53 0.78
N GLU A 7 5.03 8.53 -0.35
CA GLU A 7 6.16 9.42 -0.61
C GLU A 7 5.71 10.88 -0.73
N ARG A 8 4.63 11.17 -1.46
CA ARG A 8 4.08 12.52 -1.64
C ARG A 8 3.71 13.16 -0.31
N LEU A 9 3.12 12.39 0.61
CA LEU A 9 2.76 12.84 1.95
C LEU A 9 3.95 12.75 2.95
N ASP A 10 5.07 12.16 2.55
CA ASP A 10 6.23 11.81 3.38
C ASP A 10 5.80 11.07 4.66
N ILE A 11 4.91 10.08 4.53
CA ILE A 11 4.41 9.28 5.65
C ILE A 11 5.52 8.35 6.14
N ARG A 12 5.72 8.33 7.46
CA ARG A 12 6.69 7.47 8.13
C ARG A 12 6.02 6.65 9.22
N ILE A 13 6.58 5.47 9.49
CA ILE A 13 6.09 4.63 10.59
C ILE A 13 6.29 5.39 11.91
N GLY A 14 5.21 5.56 12.66
CA GLY A 14 5.19 6.29 13.93
C GLY A 14 4.77 7.76 13.82
N ASP A 15 4.47 8.27 12.62
CA ASP A 15 3.95 9.64 12.45
C ASP A 15 2.55 9.81 13.07
N TYR A 16 2.29 11.02 13.56
CA TYR A 16 0.92 11.50 13.80
C TYR A 16 0.32 11.99 12.48
N VAL A 17 -0.89 11.57 12.16
CA VAL A 17 -1.56 11.90 10.89
C VAL A 17 -2.97 12.44 11.09
N LYS A 18 -3.46 13.24 10.15
CA LYS A 18 -4.89 13.52 10.05
C LYS A 18 -5.55 12.49 9.13
N ILE A 19 -6.74 12.06 9.56
CA ILE A 19 -7.55 11.07 8.87
C ILE A 19 -8.89 11.72 8.53
N GLU A 20 -9.36 11.52 7.31
CA GLU A 20 -10.65 11.96 6.84
C GLU A 20 -11.52 10.75 6.50
N LYS A 21 -12.77 10.75 6.98
CA LYS A 21 -13.77 9.74 6.62
C LYS A 21 -14.71 10.33 5.57
N GLY A 22 -14.58 9.88 4.32
CA GLY A 22 -15.56 10.19 3.27
C GLY A 22 -16.74 9.22 3.34
N GLY A 23 -17.87 9.64 3.92
CA GLY A 23 -19.05 8.78 4.08
C GLY A 23 -18.81 7.58 5.01
N ASP A 24 -19.33 6.40 4.65
CA ASP A 24 -19.25 5.17 5.47
C ASP A 24 -18.25 4.11 4.97
N VAL A 25 -17.37 4.45 4.02
CA VAL A 25 -16.56 3.45 3.28
C VAL A 25 -15.22 3.14 3.95
N ILE A 26 -14.13 3.85 3.68
CA ILE A 26 -12.82 3.60 4.32
C ILE A 26 -12.15 4.96 4.58
N PRO A 27 -11.68 5.26 5.81
CA PRO A 27 -10.96 6.50 6.08
C PRO A 27 -9.62 6.56 5.33
N LYS A 28 -9.21 7.77 4.94
CA LYS A 28 -7.92 8.02 4.27
C LYS A 28 -7.05 8.98 5.09
N VAL A 29 -5.73 8.80 5.01
CA VAL A 29 -4.77 9.77 5.53
C VAL A 29 -4.72 10.96 4.58
N THR A 30 -4.84 12.18 5.12
CA THR A 30 -4.80 13.42 4.32
C THR A 30 -3.50 14.18 4.47
N GLU A 31 -2.88 14.14 5.66
CA GLU A 31 -1.61 14.81 5.93
C GLU A 31 -0.89 14.25 7.16
N VAL A 32 0.42 14.46 7.20
CA VAL A 32 1.26 14.20 8.38
C VAL A 32 1.40 15.47 9.22
N ILE A 33 1.23 15.33 10.54
CA ILE A 33 1.45 16.40 11.52
C ILE A 33 2.95 16.50 11.82
N LYS A 34 3.69 17.17 10.92
CA LYS A 34 5.16 17.25 10.96
C LYS A 34 5.71 17.85 12.26
N ASP A 35 4.97 18.74 12.91
CA ASP A 35 5.37 19.36 14.18
C ASP A 35 5.49 18.36 15.34
N LYS A 36 4.83 17.20 15.24
CA LYS A 36 4.89 16.12 16.23
C LYS A 36 5.84 14.98 15.82
N ARG A 37 6.57 15.14 14.72
CA ARG A 37 7.44 14.09 14.18
C ARG A 37 8.72 13.97 14.99
N SER A 38 9.03 12.75 15.45
CA SER A 38 10.35 12.44 15.99
C SER A 38 11.42 12.45 14.90
N LYS A 39 12.64 12.86 15.25
CA LYS A 39 13.75 13.01 14.28
C LYS A 39 14.19 11.69 13.65
N ASP A 40 13.94 10.57 14.33
CA ASP A 40 14.52 9.27 13.98
C ASP A 40 13.57 8.39 13.16
N LEU A 41 12.43 8.93 12.72
CA LEU A 41 11.47 8.18 11.93
C LEU A 41 11.98 7.92 10.50
N LYS A 42 11.94 6.65 10.12
CA LYS A 42 12.40 6.18 8.81
C LYS A 42 11.30 6.31 7.76
N LYS A 43 11.69 6.69 6.54
CA LYS A 43 10.81 6.64 5.38
C LYS A 43 10.35 5.20 5.14
N TYR A 44 9.12 5.05 4.67
CA TYR A 44 8.57 3.78 4.25
C TYR A 44 8.54 3.72 2.72
N SER A 45 9.03 2.62 2.14
CA SER A 45 9.12 2.39 0.70
C SER A 45 8.43 1.08 0.32
N ALA A 46 8.22 0.88 -0.97
CA ALA A 46 7.76 -0.40 -1.48
C ALA A 46 8.74 -1.52 -1.09
N PRO A 47 8.24 -2.72 -0.71
CA PRO A 47 9.11 -3.88 -0.53
C PRO A 47 9.60 -4.38 -1.89
N ASP A 48 10.84 -4.89 -1.96
CA ASP A 48 11.38 -5.47 -3.21
C ASP A 48 10.71 -6.80 -3.56
N ASN A 49 10.26 -7.54 -2.53
CA ASN A 49 9.70 -8.87 -2.65
C ASN A 49 8.28 -8.92 -2.08
N CYS A 50 7.46 -9.78 -2.67
CA CYS A 50 6.10 -10.06 -2.23
C CYS A 50 6.11 -10.59 -0.78
N PRO A 51 5.37 -9.98 0.16
CA PRO A 51 5.36 -10.43 1.55
C PRO A 51 4.67 -11.79 1.75
N VAL A 52 3.98 -12.32 0.73
CA VAL A 52 3.26 -13.60 0.80
C VAL A 52 4.08 -14.74 0.23
N CYS A 53 4.64 -14.59 -0.98
CA CYS A 53 5.33 -15.67 -1.68
C CYS A 53 6.84 -15.44 -1.88
N GLY A 54 7.36 -14.27 -1.49
CA GLY A 54 8.78 -13.93 -1.61
C GLY A 54 9.27 -13.60 -3.02
N SER A 55 8.44 -13.74 -4.06
CA SER A 55 8.81 -13.37 -5.43
C SER A 55 9.03 -11.86 -5.58
N LYS A 56 9.94 -11.45 -6.47
CA LYS A 56 10.20 -10.03 -6.76
C LYS A 56 8.93 -9.32 -7.23
N LEU A 57 8.71 -8.10 -6.75
CA LEU A 57 7.62 -7.23 -7.22
C LEU A 57 8.04 -6.46 -8.47
N GLU A 58 7.07 -6.17 -9.33
CA GLU A 58 7.25 -5.34 -10.53
C GLU A 58 6.36 -4.11 -10.46
N LYS A 59 6.90 -2.95 -10.83
CA LYS A 59 6.16 -1.70 -11.09
C LYS A 59 6.27 -1.41 -12.59
N PRO A 60 5.22 -1.65 -13.39
CA PRO A 60 5.20 -1.24 -14.79
C PRO A 60 5.47 0.28 -14.92
N GLU A 61 6.18 0.70 -15.97
CA GLU A 61 6.65 2.10 -16.12
C GLU A 61 5.51 3.13 -16.09
N ASP A 62 4.36 2.77 -16.66
CA ASP A 62 3.17 3.64 -16.75
C ASP A 62 2.15 3.43 -15.61
N GLU A 63 2.53 2.68 -14.56
CA GLU A 63 1.64 2.37 -13.44
C GLU A 63 2.21 2.81 -12.09
N VAL A 64 1.31 3.17 -11.18
CA VAL A 64 1.64 3.58 -9.81
C VAL A 64 1.67 2.41 -8.82
N ASN A 65 1.14 1.26 -9.21
CA ASN A 65 1.01 0.08 -8.37
C ASN A 65 2.17 -0.89 -8.57
N TYR A 66 2.49 -1.62 -7.51
CA TYR A 66 3.41 -2.75 -7.56
C TYR A 66 2.60 -4.04 -7.60
N TYR A 67 3.04 -4.98 -8.44
CA TYR A 67 2.38 -6.24 -8.65
C TYR A 67 3.31 -7.41 -8.32
N CYS A 68 2.72 -8.44 -7.72
CA CYS A 68 3.33 -9.75 -7.70
C CYS A 68 3.02 -10.42 -9.04
N ILE A 69 4.03 -10.88 -9.77
CA ILE A 69 3.84 -11.57 -11.07
C ILE A 69 3.83 -13.09 -10.96
N ASN A 70 4.05 -13.64 -9.75
CA ASN A 70 4.02 -15.07 -9.54
C ASN A 70 2.58 -15.58 -9.54
N PHE A 71 2.19 -16.21 -10.65
CA PHE A 71 0.85 -16.77 -10.80
C PHE A 71 0.48 -17.77 -9.69
N ASN A 72 1.45 -18.50 -9.13
CA ASN A 72 1.24 -19.46 -8.06
C ASN A 72 1.28 -18.83 -6.65
N CYS A 73 1.35 -17.50 -6.54
CA CYS A 73 1.29 -16.81 -5.24
C CYS A 73 -0.02 -17.16 -4.51
N PRO A 74 0.04 -17.63 -3.24
CA PRO A 74 -1.16 -18.02 -2.49
C PRO A 74 -2.23 -16.94 -2.45
N ALA A 75 -1.84 -15.67 -2.25
CA ALA A 75 -2.77 -14.55 -2.24
C ALA A 75 -3.46 -14.32 -3.59
N GLN A 76 -2.77 -14.54 -4.71
CA GLN A 76 -3.38 -14.41 -6.02
C GLN A 76 -4.30 -15.58 -6.36
N VAL A 77 -3.90 -16.81 -5.98
CA VAL A 77 -4.75 -17.99 -6.16
C VAL A 77 -6.06 -17.79 -5.39
N GLN A 78 -5.98 -17.38 -4.13
CA GLN A 78 -7.14 -17.04 -3.33
C GLN A 78 -7.98 -15.94 -3.98
N GLY A 79 -7.38 -14.81 -4.35
CA GLY A 79 -8.10 -13.69 -4.96
C GLY A 79 -8.78 -14.04 -6.29
N ARG A 80 -8.17 -14.90 -7.12
CA ARG A 80 -8.79 -15.38 -8.37
C ARG A 80 -9.98 -16.29 -8.11
N ILE A 81 -9.91 -17.17 -7.11
CA ILE A 81 -11.04 -18.02 -6.73
C ILE A 81 -12.18 -17.16 -6.18
N GLU A 82 -11.88 -16.22 -5.27
CA GLU A 82 -12.84 -15.28 -4.71
C GLU A 82 -13.53 -14.45 -5.81
N HIS A 83 -12.76 -13.93 -6.76
CA HIS A 83 -13.30 -13.20 -7.90
C HIS A 83 -14.19 -14.09 -8.77
N PHE A 84 -13.76 -15.32 -9.08
CA PHE A 84 -14.54 -16.27 -9.89
C PHE A 84 -15.91 -16.60 -9.28
N VAL A 85 -16.01 -16.63 -7.94
CA VAL A 85 -17.27 -16.91 -7.23
C VAL A 85 -18.01 -15.65 -6.75
N SER A 86 -17.46 -14.46 -7.00
CA SER A 86 -18.10 -13.20 -6.59
C SER A 86 -19.38 -12.94 -7.38
N ARG A 87 -20.35 -12.28 -6.75
CA ARG A 87 -21.50 -11.72 -7.47
C ARG A 87 -21.05 -10.40 -8.08
N ASP A 88 -21.31 -10.22 -9.37
CA ASP A 88 -21.15 -8.93 -10.06
C ASP A 88 -21.78 -7.77 -9.27
#